data_AF-A0A959PD31-F1
#
_entry.id   AF-A0A959PD31-F1
#
_cell.length_a   1.000
_cell.length_b   1.000
_cell.length_c   1.000
_cell.angle_alpha   90.00
_cell.angle_beta   90.00
_cell.angle_gamma   90.00
#
_symmetry.space_group_name_H-M   'P 1'
#
loop_
_entity.id
_entity.type
_entity.pdbx_description
1 polymer ?
#
loop_
_entity_poly.entity_id
_entity_poly.type
_entity_poly.pdbx_seq_one_letter_code
_entity_poly.pdbx_strand_id
1 'polypeptide(L)'
;MKTYLLGLILMFALPVATMAQDDAMCANLKKVVEASQDYFKEIRGEETSLEIRGVPKPYRKSTTLVKDGVEMLITADEMYPEAVTYLAESRFISPELQSTYENLKKSITDCLGDGWVASEKDKTNDIFLEDTEFKKYILKENKKGKKVKIELYMYNQRELNKWVVELKIFGIGRKI
;
A
#
# COMPACT_ATOMS: atom_id res chain seq x y z
N MET A 1 -58.28 -7.36 11.95
CA MET A 1 -57.49 -7.06 10.73
C MET A 1 -57.46 -5.54 10.60
N LYS A 2 -56.36 -4.79 10.56
CA LYS A 2 -54.97 -5.03 10.18
C LYS A 2 -54.04 -4.18 11.06
N THR A 3 -52.89 -4.75 11.39
CA THR A 3 -51.69 -4.11 11.92
C THR A 3 -51.08 -3.17 10.88
N TYR A 4 -50.73 -1.95 11.29
CA TYR A 4 -49.76 -1.10 10.61
C TYR A 4 -48.75 -0.64 11.64
N LEU A 5 -47.60 -1.31 11.70
CA LEU A 5 -46.37 -0.72 12.23
C LEU A 5 -45.21 -1.60 11.79
N LEU A 6 -44.43 -1.11 10.83
CA LEU A 6 -43.00 -1.36 10.68
C LEU A 6 -42.59 -0.80 9.32
N GLY A 7 -41.93 0.34 9.34
CA GLY A 7 -41.39 0.95 8.15
C GLY A 7 -40.70 2.24 8.48
N LEU A 8 -39.50 2.14 9.04
CA LEU A 8 -38.31 2.95 8.75
C LEU A 8 -37.36 2.88 9.95
N ILE A 9 -36.32 2.05 9.88
CA ILE A 9 -34.96 2.43 10.27
C ILE A 9 -34.02 1.54 9.47
N LEU A 10 -33.34 2.07 8.45
CA LEU A 10 -32.02 1.61 7.98
C LEU A 10 -31.52 2.48 6.83
N MET A 11 -31.02 3.67 7.13
CA MET A 11 -30.15 4.44 6.23
C MET A 11 -29.15 5.30 7.01
N PHE A 12 -28.34 4.72 7.90
CA PHE A 12 -27.22 5.45 8.53
C PHE A 12 -26.01 4.57 8.90
N ALA A 13 -25.75 3.46 8.18
CA ALA A 13 -24.61 2.58 8.50
C ALA A 13 -23.35 2.81 7.63
N LEU A 14 -23.43 3.60 6.56
CA LEU A 14 -22.34 3.73 5.57
C LEU A 14 -21.14 4.59 6.02
N PRO A 15 -21.28 5.75 6.70
CA PRO A 15 -20.12 6.58 7.02
C PRO A 15 -19.25 6.01 8.15
N VAL A 16 -19.81 5.20 9.05
CA VAL A 16 -19.07 4.64 10.19
C VAL A 16 -18.16 3.50 9.76
N ALA A 17 -18.61 2.67 8.80
CA ALA A 17 -17.83 1.55 8.28
C ALA A 17 -16.61 2.02 7.47
N THR A 18 -16.76 3.07 6.66
CA THR A 18 -15.64 3.64 5.89
C THR A 18 -14.61 4.30 6.80
N MET A 19 -15.05 5.04 7.83
CA MET A 19 -14.13 5.66 8.80
C MET A 19 -13.37 4.62 9.63
N ALA A 20 -14.05 3.56 10.09
CA ALA A 20 -13.39 2.49 10.85
C ALA A 20 -12.34 1.72 10.03
N GLN A 21 -12.59 1.52 8.73
CA GLN A 21 -11.64 0.88 7.82
C GLN A 21 -10.42 1.78 7.56
N ASP A 22 -10.63 3.08 7.39
CA ASP A 22 -9.55 4.05 7.21
C ASP A 22 -8.68 4.19 8.48
N ASP A 23 -9.29 4.16 9.67
CA ASP A 23 -8.58 4.20 10.95
C ASP A 23 -7.71 2.96 11.17
N ALA A 24 -8.24 1.76 10.86
CA ALA A 24 -7.49 0.51 10.96
C ALA A 24 -6.32 0.46 9.97
N MET A 25 -6.54 0.90 8.73
CA MET A 25 -5.49 1.01 7.72
C MET A 25 -4.38 1.97 8.16
N CYS A 26 -4.74 3.12 8.73
CA CYS A 26 -3.76 4.09 9.21
C CYS A 26 -2.94 3.56 10.38
N ALA A 27 -3.58 2.93 11.37
CA ALA A 27 -2.89 2.32 12.51
C ALA A 27 -1.90 1.24 12.06
N ASN A 28 -2.33 0.36 11.15
CA ASN A 28 -1.48 -0.69 10.61
C ASN A 28 -0.33 -0.12 9.76
N LEU A 29 -0.60 0.89 8.92
CA LEU A 29 0.44 1.56 8.14
C LEU A 29 1.52 2.14 9.05
N LYS A 30 1.14 2.83 10.14
CA LYS A 30 2.07 3.39 11.12
C LYS A 30 2.92 2.30 11.76
N LYS A 31 2.31 1.18 12.16
CA LYS A 31 3.04 0.02 12.71
C LYS A 31 4.06 -0.54 11.73
N VAL A 32 3.73 -0.65 10.44
CA VAL A 32 4.65 -1.13 9.41
C VAL A 32 5.77 -0.11 9.16
N VAL A 33 5.47 1.18 9.14
CA VAL A 33 6.45 2.27 9.03
C VAL A 33 7.43 2.23 10.20
N GLU A 34 6.95 2.11 11.43
CA GLU A 34 7.79 1.97 12.62
C GLU A 34 8.69 0.74 12.51
N ALA A 35 8.12 -0.44 12.22
CA ALA A 35 8.89 -1.66 12.06
C ALA A 35 9.93 -1.55 10.93
N SER A 36 9.65 -0.81 9.85
CA SER A 36 10.57 -0.64 8.72
C SER A 36 11.87 0.10 9.10
N GLN A 37 11.83 0.98 10.11
CA GLN A 37 13.03 1.65 10.64
C GLN A 37 14.01 0.65 11.26
N ASP A 38 13.50 -0.47 11.76
CA ASP A 38 14.25 -1.60 12.29
C ASP A 38 14.24 -2.79 11.34
N TYR A 39 14.12 -2.55 10.03
CA TYR A 39 14.20 -3.58 8.98
C TYR A 39 13.15 -4.69 9.11
N PHE A 40 11.97 -4.31 9.60
CA PHE A 40 10.79 -5.16 9.76
C PHE A 40 10.97 -6.35 10.71
N LYS A 41 11.99 -6.33 11.58
CA LYS A 41 12.32 -7.44 12.49
C LYS A 41 11.12 -7.93 13.30
N GLU A 42 10.35 -7.01 13.85
CA GLU A 42 9.19 -7.31 14.73
C GLU A 42 7.96 -7.86 13.99
N ILE A 43 7.89 -7.72 12.66
CA ILE A 43 6.70 -8.10 11.89
C ILE A 43 6.96 -9.16 10.82
N ARG A 44 8.18 -9.71 10.75
CA ARG A 44 8.53 -10.83 9.88
C ARG A 44 7.97 -12.13 10.47
N GLY A 45 7.02 -12.73 9.77
CA GLY A 45 6.42 -14.02 10.11
C GLY A 45 7.06 -15.17 9.34
N GLU A 46 6.19 -16.09 8.92
CA GLU A 46 6.52 -17.33 8.24
C GLU A 46 7.23 -17.10 6.90
N GLU A 47 8.18 -17.96 6.57
CA GLU A 47 8.82 -17.96 5.26
C GLU A 47 7.83 -18.40 4.17
N THR A 48 7.92 -17.75 3.02
CA THR A 48 7.09 -18.05 1.85
C THR A 48 7.90 -17.77 0.59
N SER A 49 7.37 -18.17 -0.56
CA SER A 49 7.92 -17.77 -1.84
C SER A 49 6.82 -17.27 -2.76
N LEU A 50 7.21 -16.43 -3.71
CA LEU A 50 6.38 -16.12 -4.87
C LEU A 50 7.11 -16.63 -6.12
N GLU A 51 6.38 -17.35 -6.95
CA GLU A 51 6.89 -17.73 -8.26
C GLU A 51 6.84 -16.53 -9.20
N ILE A 52 8.00 -16.12 -9.69
CA ILE A 52 8.15 -15.01 -10.61
C ILE A 52 8.90 -15.54 -11.84
N ARG A 53 8.20 -15.57 -12.99
CA ARG A 53 8.73 -16.13 -14.24
C ARG A 53 9.26 -17.57 -14.10
N GLY A 54 8.59 -18.40 -13.29
CA GLY A 54 9.03 -19.77 -13.02
C GLY A 54 10.19 -19.89 -12.02
N VAL A 55 10.64 -18.77 -11.43
CA VAL A 55 11.70 -18.76 -10.41
C VAL A 55 11.08 -18.41 -9.05
N PRO A 56 11.19 -19.28 -8.03
CA PRO A 56 10.71 -18.97 -6.69
C PRO A 56 11.60 -17.89 -6.06
N LYS A 57 11.04 -16.72 -5.76
CA LYS A 57 11.71 -15.67 -4.99
C LYS A 57 11.31 -15.78 -3.51
N PRO A 58 12.28 -15.75 -2.57
CA PRO A 58 12.00 -15.93 -1.14
C PRO A 58 11.50 -14.65 -0.47
N TYR A 59 10.50 -14.80 0.39
CA TYR A 59 9.88 -13.74 1.19
C TYR A 59 9.55 -14.26 2.60
N ARG A 60 9.15 -13.34 3.47
CA ARG A 60 8.46 -13.63 4.72
C ARG A 60 7.10 -12.96 4.72
N LYS A 61 6.06 -13.68 5.13
CA LYS A 61 4.73 -13.08 5.32
C LYS A 61 4.80 -12.12 6.49
N SER A 62 4.24 -10.93 6.33
CA SER A 62 4.13 -10.02 7.46
C SER A 62 3.02 -10.46 8.41
N THR A 63 3.26 -10.32 9.71
CA THR A 63 2.23 -10.52 10.74
C THR A 63 1.26 -9.34 10.86
N THR A 64 1.49 -8.26 10.11
CA THR A 64 0.65 -7.05 10.06
C THR A 64 0.27 -6.80 8.61
N LEU A 65 -0.98 -6.38 8.37
CA LEU A 65 -1.49 -6.07 7.03
C LEU A 65 -1.81 -4.57 6.94
N VAL A 66 -1.47 -3.90 5.85
CA VAL A 66 -1.90 -2.51 5.62
C VAL A 66 -3.38 -2.44 5.24
N LYS A 67 -3.88 -3.44 4.51
CA LYS A 67 -5.28 -3.58 4.11
C LYS A 67 -5.75 -4.99 4.48
N ASP A 68 -6.89 -5.08 5.15
CA ASP A 68 -7.45 -6.37 5.56
C ASP A 68 -7.67 -7.30 4.36
N GLY A 69 -7.32 -8.57 4.55
CA GLY A 69 -7.42 -9.60 3.52
C GLY A 69 -6.37 -9.50 2.39
N VAL A 70 -5.45 -8.53 2.45
CA VAL A 70 -4.36 -8.40 1.46
C VAL A 70 -3.04 -8.76 2.11
N GLU A 71 -2.40 -9.80 1.60
CA GLU A 71 -1.09 -10.25 2.10
C GLU A 71 0.00 -9.20 1.83
N MET A 72 0.87 -9.02 2.83
CA MET A 72 2.09 -8.23 2.72
C MET A 72 3.31 -9.14 2.84
N LEU A 73 4.25 -9.00 1.91
CA LEU A 73 5.44 -9.83 1.80
C LEU A 73 6.68 -9.00 2.04
N ILE A 74 7.57 -9.48 2.89
CA ILE A 74 8.83 -8.82 3.23
C ILE A 74 9.96 -9.61 2.60
N THR A 75 10.89 -8.93 1.90
CA THR A 75 12.05 -9.61 1.32
C THR A 75 12.87 -10.31 2.42
N ALA A 76 13.35 -11.52 2.10
CA ALA A 76 14.14 -12.31 3.03
C ALA A 76 15.54 -11.71 3.27
N ASP A 77 16.11 -10.99 2.30
CA ASP A 77 17.39 -10.30 2.42
C ASP A 77 17.32 -9.15 3.45
N GLU A 78 18.25 -9.13 4.40
CA GLU A 78 18.33 -8.12 5.45
C GLU A 78 19.08 -6.85 5.02
N MET A 79 19.82 -6.89 3.92
CA MET A 79 20.62 -5.75 3.47
C MET A 79 19.72 -4.65 2.88
N TYR A 80 18.69 -5.03 2.15
CA TYR A 80 17.72 -4.13 1.51
C TYR A 80 16.28 -4.62 1.68
N PRO A 81 15.79 -4.66 2.93
CA PRO A 81 14.47 -5.20 3.19
C PRO A 81 13.40 -4.23 2.70
N GLU A 82 12.43 -4.75 1.97
CA GLU A 82 11.23 -4.03 1.54
C GLU A 82 10.00 -4.87 1.88
N ALA A 83 8.92 -4.20 2.26
CA ALA A 83 7.59 -4.80 2.33
C ALA A 83 6.83 -4.46 1.04
N VAL A 84 6.23 -5.45 0.41
CA VAL A 84 5.49 -5.35 -0.85
C VAL A 84 4.07 -5.86 -0.64
N THR A 85 3.09 -5.09 -1.11
CA THR A 85 1.66 -5.43 -1.03
C THR A 85 0.98 -5.13 -2.38
N TYR A 86 0.27 -6.10 -2.94
CA TYR A 86 -0.54 -5.93 -4.16
C TYR A 86 -1.99 -5.64 -3.77
N LEU A 87 -2.43 -4.39 -3.90
CA LEU A 87 -3.69 -3.90 -3.32
C LEU A 87 -4.90 -4.03 -4.26
N ALA A 88 -4.63 -4.10 -5.57
CA ALA A 88 -5.57 -4.42 -6.62
C ALA A 88 -4.82 -4.93 -7.86
N GLU A 89 -5.46 -5.81 -8.62
CA GLU A 89 -4.89 -6.40 -9.84
C GLU A 89 -5.97 -6.51 -10.93
N SER A 90 -5.58 -6.32 -12.18
CA SER A 90 -6.45 -6.53 -13.33
C SER A 90 -5.63 -6.94 -14.55
N ARG A 91 -6.24 -7.64 -15.51
CA ARG A 91 -5.57 -7.99 -16.78
C ARG A 91 -5.32 -6.75 -17.65
N PHE A 92 -6.19 -5.75 -17.55
CA PHE A 92 -6.12 -4.49 -18.30
C PHE A 92 -6.17 -3.31 -17.34
N ILE A 93 -5.73 -2.14 -17.79
CA ILE A 93 -5.99 -0.92 -17.03
C ILE A 93 -7.50 -0.73 -16.88
N SER A 94 -7.95 -0.42 -15.66
CA SER A 94 -9.36 -0.32 -15.32
C SER A 94 -9.63 0.87 -14.41
N PRO A 95 -10.88 1.39 -14.37
CA PRO A 95 -11.28 2.42 -13.42
C PRO A 95 -11.07 2.01 -11.96
N GLU A 96 -11.19 0.72 -11.65
CA GLU A 96 -10.95 0.18 -10.30
C GLU A 96 -9.50 0.36 -9.84
N LEU A 97 -8.53 0.10 -10.72
CA LEU A 97 -7.11 0.32 -10.42
C LEU A 97 -6.83 1.80 -10.16
N GLN A 98 -7.40 2.69 -11.00
CA GLN A 98 -7.24 4.12 -10.84
C GLN A 98 -7.85 4.62 -9.53
N SER A 99 -9.09 4.23 -9.22
CA SER A 99 -9.75 4.58 -7.97
C SER A 99 -8.98 4.04 -6.76
N THR A 100 -8.49 2.80 -6.83
CA THR A 100 -7.71 2.20 -5.74
C THR A 100 -6.43 3.00 -5.49
N TYR A 101 -5.70 3.35 -6.56
CA TYR A 101 -4.49 4.17 -6.46
C TYR A 101 -4.76 5.55 -5.84
N GLU A 102 -5.75 6.30 -6.35
CA GLU A 102 -6.04 7.65 -5.85
C GLU A 102 -6.57 7.63 -4.40
N ASN A 103 -7.42 6.66 -4.05
CA ASN A 103 -7.93 6.51 -2.69
C ASN A 103 -6.80 6.17 -1.71
N LEU A 104 -5.94 5.21 -2.04
CA LEU A 104 -4.80 4.85 -1.19
C LEU A 104 -3.79 5.99 -1.07
N LYS A 105 -3.51 6.70 -2.18
CA LYS A 105 -2.66 7.90 -2.16
C LYS A 105 -3.18 8.89 -1.13
N LYS A 106 -4.49 9.16 -1.17
CA LYS A 106 -5.16 10.06 -0.22
C LYS A 106 -5.07 9.54 1.22
N SER A 107 -5.47 8.30 1.48
CA SER A 107 -5.48 7.72 2.82
C SER A 107 -4.08 7.66 3.45
N ILE A 108 -3.05 7.33 2.67
CA ILE A 108 -1.65 7.34 3.13
C ILE A 108 -1.21 8.78 3.50
N THR A 109 -1.48 9.74 2.61
CA THR A 109 -1.11 11.15 2.84
C THR A 109 -1.77 11.70 4.10
N ASP A 110 -3.07 11.47 4.25
CA ASP A 110 -3.84 11.96 5.40
C ASP A 110 -3.40 11.29 6.70
N CYS A 111 -3.05 9.99 6.65
CA CYS A 111 -2.62 9.23 7.83
C CYS A 111 -1.27 9.68 8.40
N LEU A 112 -0.30 9.95 7.52
CA LEU A 112 1.09 10.20 7.90
C LEU A 112 1.37 11.67 8.22
N GLY A 113 0.60 12.60 7.65
CA GLY A 113 0.60 14.02 8.01
C GLY A 113 1.94 14.73 7.83
N ASP A 114 2.18 15.73 8.68
CA ASP A 114 3.37 16.59 8.61
C ASP A 114 4.65 15.84 8.99
N GLY A 115 5.69 15.97 8.16
CA GLY A 115 6.97 15.27 8.35
C GLY A 115 7.38 14.37 7.19
N TRP A 116 6.55 14.29 6.15
CA TRP A 116 6.84 13.56 4.92
C TRP A 116 6.93 14.50 3.72
N VAL A 117 7.84 14.18 2.80
CA VAL A 117 7.95 14.87 1.51
C VAL A 117 7.38 13.96 0.44
N ALA A 118 6.34 14.45 -0.23
CA ALA A 118 5.68 13.76 -1.32
C ALA A 118 6.24 14.18 -2.68
N SER A 119 6.27 13.25 -3.64
CA SER A 119 6.48 13.53 -5.05
C SER A 119 5.74 12.51 -5.89
N GLU A 120 5.14 12.95 -7.00
CA GLU A 120 4.45 12.07 -7.95
C GLU A 120 5.18 12.10 -9.31
N LYS A 121 5.18 10.96 -9.98
CA LYS A 121 5.71 10.77 -11.34
C LYS A 121 4.65 10.07 -12.18
N ASP A 122 4.22 10.73 -13.24
CA ASP A 122 3.31 10.21 -14.25
C ASP A 122 3.50 10.93 -15.59
N LYS A 123 2.66 10.61 -16.57
CA LYS A 123 2.67 11.22 -17.91
C LYS A 123 2.51 12.73 -17.93
N THR A 124 2.01 13.35 -16.87
CA THR A 124 1.75 14.80 -16.81
C THR A 124 2.96 15.60 -16.34
N ASN A 125 3.93 14.96 -15.70
CA ASN A 125 5.07 15.64 -15.07
C ASN A 125 6.44 14.97 -15.32
N ASP A 126 6.49 13.88 -16.07
CA ASP A 126 7.71 13.20 -16.48
C ASP A 126 7.66 12.87 -17.97
N ILE A 127 8.52 13.52 -18.77
CA ILE A 127 8.56 13.36 -20.23
C ILE A 127 8.83 11.92 -20.67
N PHE A 128 9.51 11.12 -19.84
CA PHE A 128 9.77 9.72 -20.16
C PHE A 128 8.55 8.82 -19.99
N LEU A 129 7.44 9.35 -19.46
CA LEU A 129 6.21 8.63 -19.16
C LEU A 129 5.01 9.09 -20.02
N GLU A 130 5.19 10.04 -20.93
CA GLU A 130 4.13 10.71 -21.69
C GLU A 130 3.13 9.73 -22.34
N ASP A 131 3.63 8.66 -22.95
CA ASP A 131 2.82 7.63 -23.64
C ASP A 131 2.47 6.42 -22.74
N THR A 132 2.54 6.58 -21.42
CA THR A 132 2.34 5.47 -20.48
C THR A 132 1.23 5.77 -19.48
N GLU A 133 0.58 4.71 -19.00
CA GLU A 133 -0.37 4.80 -17.87
C GLU A 133 0.32 4.48 -16.53
N PHE A 134 1.65 4.63 -16.48
CA PHE A 134 2.42 4.45 -15.26
C PHE A 134 2.17 5.61 -14.30
N LYS A 135 1.96 5.29 -13.02
CA LYS A 135 1.96 6.26 -11.93
C LYS A 135 2.85 5.78 -10.80
N LYS A 136 3.58 6.71 -10.20
CA LYS A 136 4.38 6.48 -8.99
C LYS A 136 4.25 7.66 -8.04
N TYR A 137 3.67 7.39 -6.88
CA TYR A 137 3.65 8.31 -5.75
C TYR A 137 4.69 7.89 -4.73
N ILE A 138 5.50 8.85 -4.27
CA ILE A 138 6.63 8.63 -3.37
C ILE A 138 6.47 9.51 -2.15
N LEU A 139 6.59 8.92 -0.97
CA LEU A 139 6.70 9.62 0.30
C LEU A 139 8.03 9.29 0.97
N LYS A 140 8.74 10.32 1.43
CA LYS A 140 10.01 10.16 2.17
C LYS A 140 9.93 10.88 3.51
N GLU A 141 10.32 10.21 4.59
CA GLU A 141 10.40 10.86 5.90
C GLU A 141 11.46 11.98 5.90
N ASN A 142 11.03 13.17 6.32
CA ASN A 142 11.86 14.36 6.47
C ASN A 142 12.30 14.58 7.92
N LYS A 143 12.94 13.56 8.50
CA LYS A 143 13.57 13.62 9.82
C LYS A 143 15.05 13.26 9.78
N LYS A 144 15.77 13.55 10.87
CA LYS A 144 17.13 13.04 11.11
C LYS A 144 17.08 11.59 11.59
N GLY A 145 18.14 10.82 11.37
CA GLY A 145 18.19 9.42 11.80
C GLY A 145 17.58 8.44 10.79
N LYS A 146 17.01 7.34 11.30
CA LYS A 146 16.43 6.25 10.49
C LYS A 146 15.24 6.77 9.70
N LYS A 147 15.22 6.51 8.39
CA LYS A 147 14.23 7.01 7.45
C LYS A 147 13.46 5.88 6.79
N VAL A 148 12.21 6.19 6.49
CA VAL A 148 11.33 5.35 5.70
C VAL A 148 11.03 6.03 4.36
N LYS A 149 10.92 5.22 3.32
CA LYS A 149 10.37 5.60 2.03
C LYS A 149 9.16 4.72 1.74
N ILE A 150 8.09 5.32 1.27
CA ILE A 150 6.90 4.62 0.78
C ILE A 150 6.76 4.92 -0.69
N GLU A 151 6.48 3.92 -1.49
CA GLU A 151 6.21 4.07 -2.92
C GLU A 151 4.90 3.34 -3.25
N LEU A 152 3.93 4.07 -3.78
CA LEU A 152 2.69 3.53 -4.31
C LEU A 152 2.77 3.59 -5.84
N TYR A 153 2.54 2.47 -6.49
CA TYR A 153 2.65 2.32 -7.93
C TYR A 153 1.31 1.94 -8.54
N MET A 154 1.05 2.41 -9.75
CA MET A 154 0.11 1.81 -10.69
C MET A 154 0.84 1.54 -12.01
N TYR A 155 0.97 0.28 -12.39
CA TYR A 155 1.77 -0.09 -13.56
C TYR A 155 1.41 -1.48 -14.08
N ASN A 156 1.84 -1.77 -15.31
CA ASN A 156 1.84 -3.12 -15.84
C ASN A 156 3.01 -3.92 -15.26
N GLN A 157 2.73 -4.79 -14.30
CA GLN A 157 3.72 -5.69 -13.74
C GLN A 157 3.93 -6.86 -14.71
N ARG A 158 4.98 -6.72 -15.53
CA ARG A 158 5.36 -7.69 -16.56
C ARG A 158 5.58 -9.09 -16.02
N GLU A 159 6.08 -9.22 -14.79
CA GLU A 159 6.32 -10.52 -14.15
C GLU A 159 5.03 -11.28 -13.87
N LEU A 160 3.92 -10.58 -13.62
CA LEU A 160 2.60 -11.14 -13.33
C LEU A 160 1.65 -11.08 -14.54
N ASN A 161 2.07 -10.44 -15.63
CA ASN A 161 1.24 -10.15 -16.81
C ASN A 161 -0.10 -9.48 -16.46
N LYS A 162 -0.07 -8.56 -15.49
CA LYS A 162 -1.23 -7.85 -14.95
C LYS A 162 -0.89 -6.39 -14.71
N TRP A 163 -1.91 -5.54 -14.77
CA TRP A 163 -1.88 -4.22 -14.18
C TRP A 163 -2.13 -4.34 -12.67
N VAL A 164 -1.32 -3.64 -11.87
CA VAL A 164 -1.39 -3.73 -10.41
C VAL A 164 -1.36 -2.35 -9.78
N VAL A 165 -1.99 -2.23 -8.61
CA VAL A 165 -1.67 -1.20 -7.62
C VAL A 165 -0.82 -1.83 -6.55
N GLU A 166 0.43 -1.37 -6.43
CA GLU A 166 1.43 -1.96 -5.54
C GLU A 166 1.93 -0.94 -4.54
N LEU A 167 1.92 -1.29 -3.26
CA LEU A 167 2.52 -0.52 -2.20
C LEU A 167 3.83 -1.16 -1.77
N LYS A 168 4.90 -0.37 -1.79
CA LYS A 168 6.20 -0.73 -1.25
C LYS A 168 6.58 0.18 -0.09
N ILE A 169 7.10 -0.41 0.99
CA ILE A 169 7.62 0.30 2.15
C ILE A 169 9.07 -0.12 2.36
N PHE A 170 9.96 0.85 2.55
CA PHE A 170 11.40 0.65 2.63
C PHE A 170 11.97 1.31 3.89
N GLY A 171 12.79 0.56 4.64
CA GLY A 171 13.74 1.17 5.57
C GLY A 171 14.97 1.64 4.81
N ILE A 172 15.16 2.94 4.63
CA ILE A 172 16.25 3.51 3.80
C ILE A 172 17.47 4.01 4.61
N GLY A 173 17.63 3.52 5.85
CA GLY A 173 18.82 3.76 6.69
C GLY A 173 18.85 5.13 7.39
N ARG A 174 20.02 5.52 7.92
CA ARG A 174 20.22 6.77 8.67
C ARG A 174 20.75 7.90 7.78
N LYS A 175 20.09 9.06 7.76
CA LYS A 175 20.72 10.31 7.31
C LYS A 175 21.48 10.92 8.50
N ILE A 176 22.79 11.02 8.35
CA ILE A 176 23.71 11.69 9.28
C ILE A 176 23.48 13.20 9.20
#